data_AF-A0A7C4WIY5-F1
#
_entry.id   AF-A0A7C4WIY5-F1
#
_cell.length_a   1.000
_cell.length_b   1.000
_cell.length_c   1.000
_cell.angle_alpha   90.00
_cell.angle_beta   90.00
_cell.angle_gamma   90.00
#
_symmetry.space_group_name_H-M   'P 1'
#
loop_
_entity.id
_entity.type
_entity.pdbx_description
1 polymer ?
#
loop_
_entity_poly.entity_id
_entity_poly.type
_entity_poly.pdbx_seq_one_letter_code
_entity_poly.pdbx_strand_id
1 'polypeptide(L)'
;MELKRVEEPIWIKEMIKNLNKLLITEESKSKSRGVLIYNKLPQYLWSAWGDDLKRLNISWQDFLKILSRNSELIIDWAVNETVRWDELLNRLEGVLLSYGKATVGKKGITLEKFLKGYQTLQQ
;
A
#
# COMPACT_ATOMS: atom_id res chain seq x y z
N MET A 1 11.32 4.01 -13.13
CA MET A 1 10.18 4.77 -12.59
C MET A 1 10.47 4.99 -11.13
N GLU A 2 10.46 6.24 -10.70
CA GLU A 2 10.68 6.64 -9.31
C GLU A 2 9.40 7.37 -8.89
N LEU A 3 8.79 6.96 -7.79
CA LEU A 3 7.58 7.59 -7.28
C LEU A 3 7.93 8.99 -6.76
N LYS A 4 7.04 9.95 -6.97
CA LYS A 4 7.25 11.33 -6.51
C LYS A 4 7.52 11.36 -5.01
N ARG A 5 8.62 11.98 -4.58
CA ARG A 5 8.88 12.23 -3.16
C ARG A 5 7.81 13.17 -2.60
N VAL A 6 7.17 12.73 -1.53
CA VAL A 6 6.16 13.50 -0.81
C VAL A 6 6.72 13.93 0.54
N GLU A 7 6.36 15.13 0.99
CA GLU A 7 6.74 15.62 2.31
C GLU A 7 6.10 14.76 3.41
N GLU A 8 6.76 14.69 4.57
CA GLU A 8 6.26 13.96 5.73
C GLU A 8 4.98 14.65 6.23
N PRO A 9 3.82 13.96 6.25
CA PRO A 9 2.60 14.53 6.76
C PRO A 9 2.62 14.46 8.28
N ILE A 10 3.26 15.44 8.94
CA ILE A 10 3.41 15.51 10.40
C ILE A 10 2.06 15.40 11.11
N TRP A 11 1.02 16.06 10.57
CA TRP A 11 -0.33 15.99 11.11
C TRP A 11 -0.92 14.56 11.11
N ILE A 12 -0.62 13.75 10.08
CA ILE A 12 -1.07 12.34 10.01
C ILE A 12 -0.30 11.52 11.04
N LYS A 13 1.01 11.76 11.15
CA LYS A 13 1.87 11.08 12.13
C LYS A 13 1.40 11.31 13.55
N GLU A 14 1.16 12.57 13.93
CA GLU A 14 0.63 12.92 15.26
C GLU A 14 -0.74 12.31 15.51
N MET A 15 -1.63 12.33 14.51
CA MET A 15 -2.96 11.74 14.62
C MET A 15 -2.89 10.21 14.83
N ILE A 16 -2.00 9.50 14.14
CA ILE A 16 -1.75 8.06 14.36
C ILE A 16 -1.17 7.83 15.76
N LYS A 17 -0.19 8.63 16.17
CA LYS A 17 0.45 8.54 17.50
C LYS A 17 -0.57 8.74 18.64
N ASN A 18 -1.43 9.75 18.51
CA ASN A 18 -2.46 10.08 19.48
C ASN A 18 -3.55 9.01 19.56
N LEU A 19 -4.03 8.50 18.42
CA LEU A 19 -4.94 7.35 18.44
C LEU A 19 -4.28 6.12 19.08
N ASN A 20 -3.02 5.84 18.77
CA ASN A 20 -2.35 4.71 19.36
C ASN A 20 -2.28 4.81 20.89
N LYS A 21 -1.99 6.01 21.44
CA LYS A 21 -2.01 6.26 22.89
C LYS A 21 -3.40 6.02 23.50
N LEU A 22 -4.45 6.51 22.86
CA LEU A 22 -5.85 6.35 23.32
C LEU A 22 -6.37 4.90 23.24
N LEU A 23 -5.74 4.06 22.41
CA LEU A 23 -6.15 2.68 22.17
C LEU A 23 -5.30 1.65 22.93
N ILE A 24 -4.20 2.06 23.55
CA ILE A 24 -3.43 1.20 24.46
C ILE A 24 -4.22 0.94 25.76
N THR A 25 -5.21 1.78 26.07
CA THR A 25 -5.97 1.75 27.34
C THR A 25 -7.18 0.80 27.36
N GLU A 26 -7.63 0.22 26.24
CA GLU A 26 -8.74 -0.75 26.24
C GLU A 26 -8.56 -1.91 25.25
N GLU A 27 -9.18 -3.05 25.54
CA GLU A 27 -9.09 -4.33 24.82
C GLU A 27 -9.57 -4.30 23.35
N SER A 28 -10.12 -3.17 22.87
CA SER A 28 -10.55 -2.95 21.47
C SER A 28 -9.38 -2.60 20.51
N LYS A 29 -8.23 -3.28 20.70
CA LYS A 29 -6.88 -2.97 20.17
C LYS A 29 -6.71 -2.89 18.64
N SER A 30 -7.66 -3.36 17.84
CA SER A 30 -7.43 -3.67 16.41
C SER A 30 -8.22 -2.82 15.42
N LYS A 31 -9.48 -2.46 15.72
CA LYS A 31 -10.35 -1.78 14.74
C LYS A 31 -9.99 -0.31 14.51
N SER A 32 -9.70 0.44 15.57
CA SER A 32 -9.53 1.90 15.49
C SER A 32 -8.14 2.31 14.99
N ARG A 33 -7.09 1.50 15.25
CA ARG A 33 -5.77 1.62 14.59
C ARG A 33 -5.90 1.47 13.08
N GLY A 34 -6.79 0.56 12.64
CA GLY A 34 -7.10 0.34 11.24
C GLY A 34 -7.66 1.59 10.56
N VAL A 35 -8.62 2.30 11.15
CA VAL A 35 -9.32 3.36 10.41
C VAL A 35 -8.39 4.51 9.95
N LEU A 36 -7.40 4.93 10.74
CA LEU A 36 -6.52 6.05 10.32
C LEU A 36 -5.34 5.62 9.45
N ILE A 37 -4.73 4.47 9.77
CA ILE A 37 -3.70 3.84 8.94
C ILE A 37 -4.27 3.47 7.56
N TYR A 38 -5.59 3.19 7.47
CA TYR A 38 -6.22 2.68 6.27
C TYR A 38 -7.09 3.72 5.54
N ASN A 39 -7.15 4.96 6.02
CA ASN A 39 -7.97 6.00 5.37
C ASN A 39 -7.21 7.30 5.12
N LYS A 40 -6.49 7.87 6.11
CA LYS A 40 -5.81 9.17 5.92
C LYS A 40 -4.45 9.06 5.26
N LEU A 41 -3.57 8.18 5.76
CA LEU A 41 -2.25 7.98 5.15
C LEU A 41 -2.34 7.44 3.71
N PRO A 42 -3.20 6.44 3.40
CA PRO A 42 -3.33 5.95 2.04
C PRO A 42 -3.85 7.02 1.08
N GLN A 43 -4.82 7.84 1.51
CA GLN A 43 -5.33 8.94 0.68
C GLN A 43 -4.23 9.96 0.35
N TYR A 44 -3.40 10.31 1.33
CA TYR A 44 -2.29 11.23 1.14
C TYR A 44 -1.24 10.69 0.17
N LEU A 45 -0.84 9.42 0.32
CA LEU A 45 0.12 8.80 -0.59
C LEU A 45 -0.46 8.62 -2.00
N TRP A 46 -1.73 8.26 -2.10
CA TRP A 46 -2.38 8.03 -3.39
C TRP A 46 -2.68 9.30 -4.17
N SER A 47 -2.89 10.44 -3.51
CA SER A 47 -3.04 11.72 -4.22
C SER A 47 -1.76 12.09 -4.98
N ALA A 48 -0.59 11.65 -4.50
CA ALA A 48 0.69 11.88 -5.15
C ALA A 48 1.10 10.76 -6.12
N TRP A 49 0.83 9.49 -5.77
CA TRP A 49 1.33 8.33 -6.52
C TRP A 49 0.26 7.66 -7.39
N GLY A 50 -1.01 7.98 -7.20
CA GLY A 50 -2.12 7.22 -7.77
C GLY A 50 -2.05 7.09 -9.28
N ASP A 51 -1.62 8.12 -9.99
CA ASP A 51 -1.49 8.05 -11.46
C ASP A 51 -0.34 7.16 -11.90
N ASP A 52 0.80 7.19 -11.20
CA ASP A 52 1.94 6.29 -11.48
C ASP A 52 1.60 4.84 -11.11
N LEU A 53 0.91 4.63 -10.00
CA LEU A 53 0.45 3.31 -9.58
C LEU A 53 -0.56 2.71 -10.55
N LYS A 54 -1.48 3.52 -11.10
CA LYS A 54 -2.40 3.07 -12.16
C LYS A 54 -1.63 2.65 -13.43
N ARG A 55 -0.57 3.36 -13.81
CA ARG A 55 0.31 2.95 -14.94
C ARG A 55 1.00 1.61 -14.66
N LEU A 56 1.27 1.31 -13.39
CA LEU A 56 1.77 0.01 -12.93
C LEU A 56 0.67 -1.04 -12.72
N ASN A 57 -0.56 -0.77 -13.14
CA ASN A 57 -1.72 -1.67 -13.02
C ASN A 57 -2.08 -2.00 -11.56
N ILE A 58 -1.77 -1.09 -10.64
CA ILE A 58 -2.12 -1.17 -9.23
C ILE A 58 -3.38 -0.34 -9.01
N SER A 59 -4.47 -1.00 -8.62
CA SER A 59 -5.70 -0.30 -8.27
C SER A 59 -5.63 0.27 -6.86
N TRP A 60 -6.53 1.20 -6.54
CA TRP A 60 -6.70 1.70 -5.17
C TRP A 60 -6.93 0.56 -4.16
N GLN A 61 -7.68 -0.47 -4.55
CA GLN A 61 -7.94 -1.62 -3.68
C GLN A 61 -6.67 -2.45 -3.43
N ASP A 62 -5.83 -2.63 -4.46
CA ASP A 62 -4.55 -3.34 -4.31
C ASP A 62 -3.59 -2.54 -3.43
N PHE A 63 -3.54 -1.23 -3.62
CA PHE A 63 -2.76 -0.32 -2.80
C PHE A 63 -3.16 -0.39 -1.32
N LEU A 64 -4.47 -0.34 -1.02
CA LEU A 64 -4.97 -0.49 0.35
C LEU A 64 -4.61 -1.85 0.95
N LYS A 65 -4.71 -2.94 0.18
CA LYS A 65 -4.30 -4.28 0.63
C LYS A 65 -2.80 -4.35 0.91
N ILE A 66 -1.98 -3.71 0.08
CA ILE A 66 -0.53 -3.65 0.27
C ILE A 66 -0.20 -2.89 1.55
N LEU A 67 -0.78 -1.70 1.76
CA LEU A 67 -0.57 -0.94 2.98
C LEU A 67 -1.05 -1.68 4.23
N SER A 68 -2.20 -2.37 4.16
CA SER A 68 -2.70 -3.20 5.24
C SER A 68 -1.70 -4.27 5.68
N ARG A 69 -1.11 -4.98 4.71
CA ARG A 69 -0.10 -6.02 4.95
C ARG A 69 1.22 -5.47 5.49
N ASN A 70 1.49 -4.19 5.26
CA ASN A 70 2.69 -3.49 5.75
C ASN A 70 2.34 -2.50 6.87
N SER A 71 1.25 -2.74 7.61
CA SER A 71 0.79 -1.82 8.65
C SER A 71 1.77 -1.69 9.83
N GLU A 72 2.57 -2.73 10.10
CA GLU A 72 3.67 -2.66 11.08
C GLU A 72 4.70 -1.59 10.71
N LEU A 73 5.05 -1.47 9.42
CA LEU A 73 6.00 -0.44 8.96
C LEU A 73 5.47 0.99 9.19
N ILE A 74 4.16 1.18 9.08
CA ILE A 74 3.49 2.45 9.34
C ILE A 74 3.47 2.73 10.86
N ILE A 75 3.28 1.71 11.69
CA ILE A 75 3.36 1.80 13.14
C ILE A 75 4.80 2.16 13.56
N ASP A 76 5.81 1.54 12.96
CA ASP A 76 7.20 1.83 13.25
C ASP A 76 7.60 3.28 12.92
N TRP A 77 7.04 3.83 11.84
CA TRP A 77 7.23 5.24 11.49
C TRP A 77 6.47 6.20 12.41
N ALA A 78 5.19 5.93 12.66
CA ALA A 78 4.31 6.91 13.31
C ALA A 78 4.28 6.82 14.83
N VAL A 79 4.46 5.62 15.39
CA VAL A 79 4.30 5.32 16.81
C VAL A 79 5.64 5.07 17.47
N ASN A 80 6.40 4.11 16.93
CA ASN A 80 7.66 3.69 17.56
C ASN A 80 8.80 4.66 17.22
N GLU A 81 8.62 5.48 16.17
CA GLU A 81 9.60 6.45 15.68
C GLU A 81 10.97 5.80 15.33
N THR A 82 10.93 4.50 14.99
CA THR A 82 12.11 3.70 14.62
C THR A 82 12.38 3.70 13.12
N VAL A 83 11.40 4.11 12.32
CA VAL A 83 11.51 4.24 10.86
C VAL A 83 11.37 5.70 10.45
N ARG A 84 12.33 6.20 9.66
CA ARG A 84 12.27 7.56 9.09
C ARG A 84 11.28 7.63 7.94
N TRP A 85 10.73 8.81 7.66
CA TRP A 85 9.77 8.99 6.57
C TRP A 85 10.32 8.54 5.21
N ASP A 86 11.51 8.98 4.83
CA ASP A 86 12.15 8.55 3.57
C ASP A 86 12.33 7.03 3.49
N GLU A 87 12.62 6.40 4.61
CA GLU A 87 12.78 4.95 4.70
C GLU A 87 11.44 4.22 4.53
N LEU A 88 10.37 4.73 5.15
CA LEU A 88 9.00 4.26 4.92
C LEU A 88 8.65 4.35 3.43
N LEU A 89 8.89 5.49 2.78
CA LEU A 89 8.62 5.68 1.36
C LEU A 89 9.43 4.70 0.49
N ASN A 90 10.72 4.55 0.74
CA ASN A 90 11.60 3.64 0.00
C ASN A 90 11.12 2.19 0.08
N ARG A 91 10.79 1.74 1.30
CA ARG A 91 10.31 0.37 1.53
C ARG A 91 8.96 0.15 0.85
N LEU A 92 8.02 1.09 0.99
CA LEU A 92 6.71 1.02 0.32
C LEU A 92 6.84 1.02 -1.21
N GLU A 93 7.69 1.87 -1.78
CA GLU A 93 7.97 1.91 -3.20
C GLU A 93 8.52 0.56 -3.69
N GLY A 94 9.48 -0.03 -2.97
CA GLY A 94 10.01 -1.35 -3.29
C GLY A 94 8.94 -2.44 -3.33
N VAL A 95 8.02 -2.43 -2.37
CA VAL A 95 6.88 -3.37 -2.32
C VAL A 95 5.92 -3.14 -3.50
N LEU A 96 5.58 -1.88 -3.80
CA LEU A 96 4.66 -1.51 -4.88
C LEU A 96 5.23 -1.88 -6.26
N LEU A 97 6.50 -1.56 -6.52
CA LEU A 97 7.18 -1.93 -7.76
C LEU A 97 7.27 -3.45 -7.95
N SER A 98 7.56 -4.18 -6.87
CA SER A 98 7.61 -5.64 -6.90
C SER A 98 6.24 -6.25 -7.20
N TYR A 99 5.18 -5.68 -6.63
CA TYR A 99 3.80 -6.09 -6.90
C TYR A 99 3.40 -5.81 -8.35
N GLY A 100 3.64 -4.61 -8.87
CA GLY A 100 3.32 -4.23 -10.25
C GLY A 100 4.02 -5.14 -11.29
N LYS A 101 5.30 -5.47 -11.07
CA LYS A 101 6.02 -6.42 -11.91
C LYS A 101 5.39 -7.82 -11.89
N ALA A 102 4.98 -8.30 -10.73
CA ALA A 102 4.35 -9.62 -10.57
C ALA A 102 2.95 -9.69 -11.21
N THR A 103 2.16 -8.62 -11.19
CA THR A 103 0.81 -8.59 -11.79
C THR A 103 0.85 -8.51 -13.32
N VAL A 104 1.81 -7.78 -13.89
CA VAL A 104 2.05 -7.74 -15.34
C VAL A 104 2.41 -9.14 -15.87
N GLY A 105 3.30 -9.86 -15.18
CA GLY A 105 3.65 -11.24 -15.53
C GLY A 105 2.49 -12.23 -15.43
N LYS A 106 1.57 -12.04 -14.46
CA LYS A 106 0.40 -12.91 -14.29
C LYS A 106 -0.68 -12.67 -15.36
N LYS A 107 -1.03 -11.41 -15.66
CA LYS A 107 -2.06 -11.08 -16.67
C LYS A 107 -1.66 -11.50 -18.09
N GLY A 108 -0.38 -11.44 -18.44
CA GLY A 108 0.13 -11.93 -19.74
C GLY A 108 -0.06 -13.44 -19.95
N ILE A 109 -0.29 -14.21 -18.88
CA ILE A 109 -0.50 -15.66 -18.95
C ILE A 109 -1.99 -16.03 -19.06
N THR A 110 -2.92 -15.11 -18.79
CA THR A 110 -4.30 -15.51 -18.43
C THR A 110 -5.37 -15.43 -19.53
N LEU A 111 -5.22 -14.61 -20.57
CA LEU A 111 -6.26 -14.52 -21.62
C LEU A 111 -5.81 -15.14 -22.94
N GLU A 112 -4.63 -14.77 -23.45
CA GLU A 112 -4.15 -15.31 -24.73
C GLU A 112 -3.81 -16.80 -24.66
N LYS A 113 -3.27 -17.26 -23.52
CA LYS A 113 -2.97 -18.68 -23.28
C LYS A 113 -4.24 -19.52 -23.10
N PHE A 114 -5.25 -18.94 -22.47
CA PHE A 114 -6.56 -19.59 -22.26
C PHE A 114 -7.35 -19.66 -23.58
N LEU A 115 -7.36 -18.58 -24.37
CA LEU A 115 -8.01 -18.53 -25.68
C LEU A 115 -7.31 -19.41 -26.72
N LYS A 116 -5.96 -19.44 -26.74
CA LYS A 116 -5.22 -20.38 -27.59
C LYS A 116 -5.49 -21.83 -27.20
N GLY A 117 -5.54 -22.16 -25.91
CA GLY A 117 -5.88 -23.51 -25.44
C GLY A 117 -7.29 -23.95 -25.82
N TYR A 118 -8.24 -23.01 -25.94
CA TYR A 118 -9.60 -23.30 -26.39
C TYR A 118 -9.69 -23.60 -27.89
N GLN A 119 -8.87 -22.93 -28.71
CA GLN A 119 -8.86 -23.13 -30.17
C GLN A 119 -8.19 -24.46 -30.59
N THR A 120 -7.24 -24.98 -29.81
CA THR A 120 -6.59 -26.27 -30.09
C THR A 120 -7.39 -27.50 -29.63
N LEU A 121 -8.45 -27.32 -28.85
CA LEU A 121 -9.32 -28.42 -28.38
C LEU A 121 -10.58 -28.60 -29.25
N GLN A 122 -10.70 -27.83 -30.33
CA GLN A 122 -11.81 -27.85 -31.28
C GLN A 122 -11.39 -28.32 -32.69
N GLN A 123 -10.15 -28.81 -32.85
CA GLN A 123 -9.64 -29.52 -34.04
C GLN A 123 -9.25 -30.93 -33.66
#